data_AF-A0A2L2Z8I0-F1
#
_entry.id   AF-A0A2L2Z8I0-F1
#
_cell.length_a   1.000
_cell.length_b   1.000
_cell.length_c   1.000
_cell.angle_alpha   90.00
_cell.angle_beta   90.00
_cell.angle_gamma   90.00
#
_symmetry.space_group_name_H-M   'P 1'
#
loop_
_entity.id
_entity.type
_entity.pdbx_description
1 polymer ?
#
loop_
_entity_poly.entity_id
_entity_poly.type
_entity_poly.pdbx_seq_one_letter_code
_entity_poly.pdbx_strand_id
1 'polypeptide(L)' 'ERKVEQELASAKKNCSKYISVALQALKLNKRYEKQLGHIDGTLTTIEYQREALESANTNAEVIKVMGQARWE' A
#
# COMPACT_ATOMS: atom_id res chain seq x y z
N GLU A 1 3.48 -7.35 -5.81
CA GLU A 1 4.54 -7.34 -6.85
C GLU A 1 4.82 -8.71 -7.46
N ARG A 2 5.21 -9.74 -6.68
CA ARG A 2 5.58 -11.08 -7.20
C ARG A 2 4.58 -11.75 -8.17
N LYS A 3 3.27 -11.50 -8.02
CA LYS A 3 2.23 -12.00 -8.95
C LYS A 3 2.24 -11.28 -10.31
N VAL A 4 2.55 -9.98 -10.33
CA VAL A 4 2.71 -9.17 -11.57
C VAL A 4 3.88 -9.72 -12.39
N GLU A 5 4.99 -10.05 -11.75
CA GLU A 5 6.17 -10.64 -12.41
C GLU A 5 5.90 -12.04 -12.98
N GLN A 6 5.17 -12.88 -12.24
CA GLN A 6 4.80 -14.22 -12.69
C GLN A 6 3.89 -14.21 -13.92
N GLU A 7 2.91 -13.30 -13.96
CA GLU A 7 2.03 -13.14 -15.12
C GLU A 7 2.79 -12.58 -16.34
N LEU A 8 3.73 -11.65 -16.13
CA LEU A 8 4.62 -11.16 -17.19
C LEU A 8 5.52 -12.26 -17.75
N ALA A 9 6.10 -13.10 -16.88
CA ALA A 9 6.92 -14.24 -17.30
C ALA A 9 6.09 -15.27 -18.08
N SER A 10 4.87 -15.55 -17.60
CA SER A 10 3.93 -16.48 -18.25
C SER A 10 3.44 -15.96 -19.60
N ALA A 11 3.18 -14.65 -19.71
CA ALA A 11 2.87 -14.00 -20.97
C ALA A 11 4.03 -14.15 -21.96
N LYS A 12 5.26 -13.74 -21.57
CA LYS A 12 6.47 -13.85 -22.41
C LYS A 12 6.73 -15.27 -22.92
N LYS A 13 6.50 -16.28 -22.08
CA LYS A 13 6.68 -17.70 -22.43
C LYS A 13 5.66 -18.20 -23.46
N ASN A 14 4.45 -17.64 -23.45
CA ASN A 14 3.33 -18.11 -24.27
C ASN A 14 3.02 -17.22 -25.49
N CYS A 15 3.75 -16.10 -25.68
CA CYS A 15 3.51 -15.12 -26.75
C CYS A 15 3.44 -15.70 -28.16
N SER A 16 4.30 -16.66 -28.51
CA SER A 16 4.38 -17.19 -29.90
C SER A 16 3.46 -18.38 -30.16
N LYS A 17 3.20 -19.20 -29.14
CA LYS A 17 2.49 -20.49 -29.30
C LYS A 17 1.04 -20.43 -28.86
N TYR A 18 0.70 -19.57 -27.89
CA TYR A 18 -0.63 -19.48 -27.29
C TYR A 18 -1.02 -18.03 -27.00
N ILE A 19 -1.33 -17.29 -28.08
CA ILE A 19 -1.69 -15.86 -28.03
C ILE A 19 -2.84 -15.59 -27.05
N SER A 20 -3.87 -16.44 -27.02
CA SER A 20 -5.02 -16.30 -26.11
C SER A 20 -4.61 -16.36 -24.63
N VAL A 21 -3.71 -17.29 -24.28
CA VAL A 21 -3.19 -17.47 -22.92
C VAL A 21 -2.31 -16.28 -22.52
N ALA A 22 -1.46 -15.80 -23.44
CA ALA A 22 -0.64 -14.61 -23.21
C ALA A 22 -1.51 -13.35 -22.98
N LEU A 23 -2.60 -13.20 -23.75
CA LEU A 23 -3.52 -12.07 -23.62
C LEU A 23 -4.33 -12.12 -22.31
N GLN A 24 -4.70 -13.31 -21.86
CA GLN A 24 -5.33 -13.50 -20.55
C GLN A 24 -4.38 -13.17 -19.40
N ALA A 25 -3.12 -13.63 -19.46
CA ALA A 25 -2.09 -13.29 -18.48
C ALA A 25 -1.85 -11.77 -18.39
N LEU A 26 -1.81 -11.07 -19.54
CA LEU A 26 -1.68 -9.60 -19.56
C LEU A 26 -2.89 -8.89 -18.93
N LYS A 27 -4.11 -9.38 -19.16
CA LYS A 27 -5.32 -8.83 -18.51
C LYS A 27 -5.30 -9.01 -16.99
N LEU A 28 -4.89 -10.17 -16.51
CA LEU A 28 -4.74 -10.45 -15.08
C LEU A 28 -3.65 -9.57 -14.47
N ASN A 29 -2.54 -9.40 -15.18
CA ASN A 29 -1.45 -8.54 -14.74
C ASN A 29 -1.92 -7.09 -14.50
N LYS A 30 -2.59 -6.51 -15.49
CA LYS A 30 -3.15 -5.14 -15.39
C LYS A 30 -4.12 -4.99 -14.21
N ARG A 31 -4.84 -6.05 -13.83
CA ARG A 31 -5.72 -6.04 -12.65
C ARG A 31 -4.92 -6.07 -11.35
N TYR A 32 -3.84 -6.85 -11.28
CA TYR A 32 -2.96 -6.87 -10.11
C TYR A 32 -2.22 -5.56 -9.91
N GLU A 33 -1.79 -4.88 -10.98
CA GLU A 33 -1.21 -3.54 -10.91
C GLU A 33 -2.18 -2.52 -10.29
N LYS A 34 -3.45 -2.54 -10.71
CA LYS A 34 -4.48 -1.67 -10.12
C LYS A 34 -4.72 -1.96 -8.64
N GLN A 35 -4.74 -3.24 -8.26
CA GLN A 35 -4.90 -3.63 -6.86
C GLN A 35 -3.70 -3.19 -6.02
N LEU A 36 -2.48 -3.27 -6.57
CA LEU A 36 -1.28 -2.79 -5.91
C LEU A 36 -1.37 -1.29 -5.63
N GLY A 37 -1.71 -0.47 -6.63
CA GLY A 37 -1.86 0.97 -6.43
C GLY A 37 -2.96 1.36 -5.42
N HIS A 38 -4.05 0.58 -5.32
CA HIS A 38 -5.06 0.80 -4.29
C HIS A 38 -4.55 0.45 -2.88
N ILE A 39 -3.76 -0.62 -2.75
CA ILE A 39 -3.11 -1.00 -1.50
C ILE A 39 -2.12 0.08 -1.09
N ASP A 40 -1.33 0.61 -2.02
CA ASP A 40 -0.36 1.67 -1.75
C ASP A 40 -1.05 2.94 -1.24
N GLY A 41 -2.14 3.37 -1.89
CA GLY A 41 -2.93 4.52 -1.41
C GLY A 41 -3.59 4.29 -0.04
N THR A 42 -4.02 3.06 0.22
CA THR A 42 -4.57 2.67 1.54
C THR A 42 -3.47 2.68 2.61
N LEU A 43 -2.26 2.20 2.27
CA LEU A 43 -1.11 2.20 3.17
C LEU A 43 -0.71 3.63 3.54
N THR A 44 -0.59 4.54 2.58
CA THR A 44 -0.30 5.96 2.86
C THR A 44 -1.35 6.59 3.76
N THR A 45 -2.63 6.22 3.59
CA THR A 45 -3.71 6.71 4.46
C THR A 45 -3.54 6.20 5.90
N ILE A 46 -3.16 4.93 6.07
CA ILE A 46 -2.89 4.33 7.40
C ILE A 46 -1.65 4.95 8.03
N GLU A 47 -0.59 5.20 7.27
CA GLU A 47 0.63 5.86 7.75
C GLU A 47 0.32 7.27 8.25
N TYR A 48 -0.46 8.04 7.50
CA TYR A 48 -0.91 9.37 7.90
C TYR A 48 -1.77 9.32 9.19
N GLN A 49 -2.68 8.35 9.29
CA GLN A 49 -3.46 8.15 10.52
C GLN A 49 -2.57 7.78 11.71
N ARG A 50 -1.53 6.98 11.51
CA ARG A 50 -0.58 6.61 12.56
C ARG A 50 0.20 7.82 13.06
N GLU A 51 0.69 8.65 12.16
CA GLU A 51 1.41 9.89 12.49
C GLU A 51 0.49 10.88 13.22
N ALA A 52 -0.76 11.02 12.79
CA ALA A 52 -1.75 11.84 13.48
C ALA A 52 -2.02 11.35 14.92
N LEU A 53 -2.09 10.03 15.14
CA LEU A 53 -2.24 9.44 16.48
C LEU A 53 -1.00 9.67 17.36
N GLU A 54 0.20 9.56 16.80
CA GLU A 54 1.45 9.82 17.52
C GLU A 54 1.58 11.30 17.92
N SER A 55 1.22 12.21 17.02
CA SER A 55 1.13 13.65 17.31
C SER A 55 0.08 13.95 18.38
N ALA A 56 -1.09 13.30 18.33
CA ALA A 56 -2.11 13.45 19.36
C ALA A 56 -1.64 12.94 20.73
N ASN A 57 -0.90 11.81 20.76
CA ASN A 57 -0.39 11.25 22.01
C ASN A 57 0.67 12.15 22.64
N THR A 58 1.64 12.63 21.85
CA THR A 58 2.66 13.57 22.33
C THR A 58 2.03 14.88 22.81
N ASN A 59 1.02 15.41 22.10
CA ASN A 59 0.30 16.60 22.52
C ASN A 59 -0.46 16.39 23.85
N ALA A 60 -1.05 15.21 24.06
CA ALA A 60 -1.70 14.86 25.32
C ALA A 60 -0.69 14.78 26.50
N GLU A 61 0.49 14.21 26.27
CA GLU A 61 1.58 14.18 27.25
C GLU A 61 2.07 15.60 27.58
N VAL A 62 2.22 16.48 26.58
CA VAL A 62 2.58 17.89 26.78
C VAL A 62 1.53 18.61 27.63
N ILE A 63 0.24 18.44 27.34
CA ILE A 63 -0.85 19.05 28.15
C ILE A 63 -0.79 18.55 29.59
N LYS A 64 -0.51 17.26 29.81
CA LYS A 64 -0.39 16.69 31.15
C LYS A 64 0.77 17.32 31.93
N VAL A 65 1.94 17.47 31.30
CA VAL A 65 3.12 18.11 31.92
C VAL A 65 2.86 19.60 32.17
N MET A 66 2.27 20.31 31.22
CA MET A 66 1.88 21.72 31.39
C MET A 66 0.86 21.90 32.53
N GLY A 67 -0.06 20.94 32.70
CA GLY A 67 -0.99 20.90 33.80
C GLY A 67 -0.28 20.72 35.13
N GLN A 68 0.61 19.72 35.26
CA GLN A 68 1.38 19.46 36.48
C GLN A 68 2.25 20.67 36.88
N ALA A 69 2.95 21.27 35.92
CA ALA A 69 3.80 22.45 36.14
C ALA A 69 3.04 23.70 36.61
N ARG A 70 1.72 23.75 36.46
CA ARG A 70 0.89 24.87 36.93
C ARG A 70 0.52 24.76 38.42
N TRP A 71 0.64 23.58 39.02
CA TRP A 71 0.28 23.33 40.42
C TRP A 71 1.49 23.27 41.36
N GLU A 72 2.71 23.47 40.83
CA GLU A 72 3.93 23.77 41.60
C GLU A 72 4.19 25.29 41.61
#